data_AF-A0A519SPE6-F1
#
_entry.id   AF-A0A519SPE6-F1
#
_cell.length_a   1.000
_cell.length_b   1.000
_cell.length_c   1.000
_cell.angle_alpha   90.00
_cell.angle_beta   90.00
_cell.angle_gamma   90.00
#
_symmetry.space_group_name_H-M   'P 1'
#
loop_
_entity.id
_entity.type
_entity.pdbx_description
1 polymer ?
#
loop_
_entity_poly.entity_id
_entity_poly.type
_entity_poly.pdbx_seq_one_letter_code
_entity_poly.pdbx_strand_id
1 'polypeptide(L)'
;MNTRIQVEHPVTEEIVNYDLIKEQIKVAAGIPISGKNYFPKMHAMECRINAEDPRQGFRPAPGRITTLHIPGGHGVRVDTHVYAGYQIPPNYDSMIAKLITVAQTREECIVKMKRALSEFVVEGVKTTIPFHLALMDSEDFKAGNFTTKFLESFDFSAV
;
A
#
# COMPACT_ATOMS: atom_id res chain seq x y z
N MET A 1 13.07 -17.32 1.59
CA MET A 1 14.07 -16.38 1.05
C MET A 1 13.63 -15.94 -0.33
N ASN A 2 13.63 -14.63 -0.61
CA ASN A 2 13.20 -14.07 -1.89
C ASN A 2 14.41 -13.41 -2.58
N THR A 3 14.84 -13.94 -3.71
CA THR A 3 16.04 -13.47 -4.45
C THR A 3 15.70 -12.37 -5.45
N ARG A 4 14.85 -11.42 -5.04
CA ARG A 4 14.38 -10.29 -5.85
C ARG A 4 13.85 -9.18 -4.94
N ILE A 5 13.59 -8.00 -5.51
CA ILE A 5 12.84 -6.95 -4.80
C ILE A 5 11.44 -7.46 -4.42
N GLN A 6 10.95 -7.00 -3.27
CA GLN A 6 9.59 -7.27 -2.79
C GLN A 6 8.66 -6.11 -3.10
N VAL A 7 7.36 -6.37 -3.14
CA VAL A 7 6.36 -5.34 -3.49
C VAL A 7 6.38 -4.22 -2.45
N GLU A 8 6.49 -4.63 -1.19
CA GLU A 8 6.50 -3.83 0.04
C GLU A 8 7.84 -3.14 0.34
N HIS A 9 8.81 -3.14 -0.58
CA HIS A 9 10.07 -2.41 -0.37
C HIS A 9 9.91 -0.91 0.00
N PRO A 10 8.87 -0.16 -0.45
CA PRO A 10 8.76 1.26 -0.13
C PRO A 10 8.69 1.54 1.37
N VAL A 11 8.06 0.68 2.20
CA VAL A 11 8.01 0.96 3.65
C VAL A 11 9.41 0.97 4.28
N THR A 12 10.33 0.16 3.75
CA THR A 12 11.74 0.21 4.14
C THR A 12 12.40 1.48 3.63
N GLU A 13 12.21 1.83 2.34
CA GLU A 13 12.78 3.05 1.75
C GLU A 13 12.38 4.31 2.54
N GLU A 14 11.11 4.45 2.92
CA GLU A 14 10.60 5.62 3.63
C GLU A 14 11.21 5.77 5.03
N ILE A 15 11.38 4.68 5.79
CA ILE A 15 11.87 4.77 7.18
C ILE A 15 13.39 4.88 7.27
N VAL A 16 14.13 4.42 6.26
CA VAL A 16 15.60 4.53 6.20
C VAL A 16 16.09 5.68 5.31
N ASN A 17 15.18 6.26 4.51
CA ASN A 17 15.44 7.27 3.49
C ASN A 17 16.55 6.84 2.50
N TYR A 18 16.37 5.69 1.87
CA TYR A 18 17.32 5.14 0.90
C TYR A 18 16.59 4.40 -0.22
N ASP A 19 16.99 4.65 -1.46
CA ASP A 19 16.34 4.12 -2.68
C ASP A 19 16.92 2.75 -3.03
N LEU A 20 16.15 1.69 -2.80
CA LEU A 20 16.59 0.32 -2.99
C LEU A 20 16.66 -0.06 -4.48
N ILE A 21 15.78 0.49 -5.31
CA ILE A 21 15.76 0.23 -6.76
C ILE A 21 17.00 0.80 -7.42
N LYS A 22 17.36 2.03 -7.09
CA LYS A 22 18.58 2.68 -7.57
C LYS A 22 19.82 1.90 -7.17
N GLU A 23 19.88 1.36 -5.95
CA GLU A 23 21.03 0.57 -5.50
C GLU A 23 21.13 -0.77 -6.24
N GLN A 24 20.00 -1.42 -6.54
CA GLN A 24 20.01 -2.62 -7.38
C GLN A 24 20.61 -2.34 -8.76
N ILE A 25 20.26 -1.21 -9.39
CA ILE A 25 20.81 -0.80 -10.69
C ILE A 25 22.31 -0.51 -10.58
N LYS A 26 22.75 0.20 -9.53
CA LYS A 26 24.17 0.49 -9.30
C LYS A 26 25.00 -0.78 -9.12
N VAL A 27 24.54 -1.72 -8.30
CA VAL A 27 25.22 -3.00 -8.08
C VAL A 27 25.29 -3.80 -9.37
N ALA A 28 24.21 -3.84 -10.17
CA ALA A 28 24.21 -4.47 -11.48
C ALA A 28 25.22 -3.81 -12.46
N ALA A 29 25.48 -2.51 -12.31
CA ALA A 29 26.50 -1.77 -13.06
C ALA A 29 27.92 -1.92 -12.49
N GLY A 30 28.13 -2.80 -11.49
CA GLY A 30 29.44 -3.06 -10.88
C GLY A 30 29.88 -2.02 -9.84
N ILE A 31 28.99 -1.10 -9.44
CA ILE A 31 29.27 -0.13 -8.38
C ILE A 31 29.15 -0.84 -7.03
N PRO A 32 30.20 -0.85 -6.18
CA PRO A 32 30.13 -1.47 -4.87
C PRO A 32 29.09 -0.78 -3.96
N ILE A 33 28.46 -1.56 -3.09
CA ILE A 33 27.67 -1.01 -2.00
C ILE A 33 28.56 -0.18 -1.07
N SER A 34 28.02 0.89 -0.50
CA SER A 34 28.78 1.78 0.38
C SER A 34 29.27 1.12 1.67
N GLY A 35 28.65 0.01 2.08
CA GLY A 35 28.89 -0.65 3.38
C GLY A 35 28.37 0.15 4.58
N LYS A 36 27.69 1.27 4.36
CA LYS A 36 27.10 2.07 5.43
C LYS A 36 25.86 1.37 6.00
N ASN A 37 25.73 1.40 7.33
CA ASN A 37 24.52 0.96 8.01
C ASN A 37 23.44 2.05 7.98
N TYR A 38 22.23 1.65 7.64
CA TYR A 38 21.03 2.50 7.68
C TYR A 38 20.08 1.93 8.73
N PHE A 39 19.52 2.80 9.56
CA PHE A 39 18.61 2.42 10.64
C PHE A 39 17.27 3.11 10.44
N PRO A 40 16.15 2.44 10.77
CA PRO A 40 14.82 3.03 10.66
C PRO A 40 14.67 4.20 11.65
N LYS A 41 14.07 5.30 11.20
CA LYS A 41 13.88 6.53 11.99
C LYS A 41 12.41 6.92 12.20
N MET A 42 11.50 6.24 11.51
CA MET A 42 10.08 6.59 11.42
C MET A 42 9.26 5.30 11.33
N HIS A 43 7.94 5.44 11.25
CA HIS A 43 7.02 4.36 10.94
C HIS A 43 6.42 4.57 9.56
N ALA A 44 6.36 3.49 8.76
CA ALA A 44 5.68 3.49 7.48
C ALA A 44 4.70 2.33 7.38
N MET A 45 3.66 2.51 6.57
CA MET A 45 2.62 1.52 6.30
C MET A 45 2.32 1.51 4.81
N GLU A 46 2.05 0.35 4.24
CA GLU A 46 1.61 0.19 2.85
C GLU A 46 0.26 -0.54 2.82
N CYS A 47 -0.69 0.03 2.07
CA CYS A 47 -1.91 -0.62 1.67
C CYS A 47 -1.87 -0.89 0.17
N ARG A 48 -2.04 -2.15 -0.25
CA ARG A 48 -2.25 -2.50 -1.65
C ARG A 48 -3.69 -2.19 -2.04
N ILE A 49 -3.84 -1.28 -2.99
CA ILE A 49 -5.14 -0.94 -3.56
C ILE A 49 -5.35 -1.88 -4.74
N ASN A 50 -6.26 -2.82 -4.56
CA ASN A 50 -6.60 -3.82 -5.56
C ASN A 50 -7.98 -3.52 -6.13
N ALA A 51 -8.19 -3.83 -7.41
CA ALA A 51 -9.48 -3.88 -8.04
C ALA A 51 -10.21 -5.18 -7.67
N GLU A 52 -10.70 -5.25 -6.44
CA GLU A 52 -11.39 -6.39 -5.84
C GLU A 52 -12.61 -5.92 -5.06
N ASP A 53 -13.58 -6.81 -4.83
CA ASP A 53 -14.74 -6.54 -3.99
C ASP A 53 -14.65 -7.30 -2.64
N PRO A 54 -14.24 -6.63 -1.54
CA PRO A 54 -14.12 -7.26 -0.22
C PRO A 54 -15.44 -7.88 0.29
N ARG A 55 -16.60 -7.31 -0.08
CA ARG A 55 -17.92 -7.83 0.34
C ARG A 55 -18.29 -9.14 -0.35
N GLN A 56 -17.61 -9.45 -1.46
CA GLN A 56 -17.79 -10.69 -2.23
C GLN A 56 -16.53 -11.55 -2.17
N GLY A 57 -15.91 -11.64 -0.98
CA GLY A 57 -14.76 -12.50 -0.75
C GLY A 57 -13.53 -12.10 -1.56
N PHE A 58 -13.30 -10.80 -1.75
CA PHE A 58 -12.18 -10.25 -2.51
C PHE A 58 -12.13 -10.72 -3.97
N ARG A 59 -13.28 -11.01 -4.59
CA ARG A 59 -13.34 -11.35 -6.01
C ARG A 59 -12.75 -10.21 -6.85
N PRO A 60 -11.86 -10.48 -7.82
CA PRO A 60 -11.38 -9.48 -8.75
C PRO A 60 -12.51 -8.75 -9.50
N ALA A 61 -12.33 -7.45 -9.69
CA ALA A 61 -13.29 -6.53 -10.30
C ALA A 61 -12.62 -5.76 -11.46
N PRO A 62 -12.21 -6.45 -12.55
CA PRO A 62 -11.65 -5.79 -13.72
C PRO A 62 -12.70 -4.86 -14.36
N GLY A 63 -12.23 -3.80 -15.01
CA GLY A 63 -13.10 -2.78 -15.57
C GLY A 63 -12.34 -1.52 -15.94
N ARG A 64 -13.06 -0.53 -16.46
CA ARG A 64 -12.48 0.76 -16.82
C ARG A 64 -12.57 1.71 -15.65
N ILE A 65 -11.46 2.31 -15.26
CA ILE A 65 -11.44 3.40 -14.27
C ILE A 65 -12.05 4.63 -14.94
N THR A 66 -13.18 5.12 -14.45
CA THR A 66 -13.85 6.31 -15.02
C THR A 66 -13.32 7.60 -14.42
N THR A 67 -13.02 7.58 -13.13
CA THR A 67 -12.49 8.72 -12.37
C THR A 67 -11.38 8.22 -11.46
N LEU A 68 -10.30 8.98 -11.37
CA LEU A 68 -9.17 8.70 -10.50
C LEU A 68 -8.72 9.99 -9.81
N HIS A 69 -8.76 10.00 -8.48
CA HIS A 69 -8.14 11.02 -7.65
C HIS A 69 -7.16 10.35 -6.69
N ILE A 70 -5.86 10.64 -6.89
CA ILE A 70 -4.78 10.06 -6.09
C ILE A 70 -4.52 10.98 -4.89
N PRO A 71 -4.47 10.47 -3.65
CA PRO A 71 -4.19 11.27 -2.47
C PRO A 71 -2.74 11.77 -2.46
N GLY A 72 -2.50 12.85 -1.72
CA GLY A 72 -1.17 13.42 -1.56
C GLY A 72 -0.94 14.05 -0.20
N GLY A 73 0.03 14.96 -0.14
CA GLY A 73 0.42 15.67 1.07
C GLY A 73 1.65 15.07 1.76
N HIS A 74 2.06 15.68 2.86
CA HIS A 74 3.32 15.35 3.52
C HIS A 74 3.32 13.94 4.13
N GLY A 75 4.25 13.10 3.68
CA GLY A 75 4.39 11.71 4.11
C GLY A 75 3.36 10.76 3.48
N VAL A 76 2.85 11.09 2.30
CA VAL A 76 2.05 10.20 1.44
C VAL A 76 2.81 9.95 0.15
N ARG A 77 3.03 8.69 -0.18
CA ARG A 77 3.60 8.21 -1.45
C ARG A 77 2.61 7.27 -2.10
N VAL A 78 2.47 7.39 -3.43
CA VAL A 78 1.65 6.49 -4.22
C VAL A 78 2.48 5.98 -5.39
N ASP A 79 2.66 4.66 -5.44
CA ASP A 79 3.25 3.98 -6.59
C ASP A 79 2.08 3.38 -7.39
N THR A 80 1.83 3.88 -8.60
CA THR A 80 0.73 3.39 -9.46
C THR A 80 1.10 3.45 -10.94
N HIS A 81 0.44 2.60 -11.73
CA HIS A 81 0.53 2.57 -13.19
C HIS A 81 -0.79 2.95 -13.87
N VAL A 82 -1.87 3.14 -13.10
CA VAL A 82 -3.20 3.42 -13.64
C VAL A 82 -3.45 4.92 -13.78
N TYR A 83 -4.39 5.27 -14.66
CA TYR A 83 -4.83 6.63 -14.93
C TYR A 83 -6.34 6.62 -15.26
N ALA A 84 -7.01 7.77 -15.24
CA ALA A 84 -8.40 7.87 -15.64
C ALA A 84 -8.58 7.40 -17.10
N GLY A 85 -9.51 6.47 -17.32
CA GLY A 85 -9.72 5.79 -18.60
C GLY A 85 -8.96 4.47 -18.77
N TYR A 86 -8.06 4.11 -17.85
CA TYR A 86 -7.33 2.84 -17.91
C TYR A 86 -8.28 1.65 -17.79
N GLN A 87 -8.09 0.65 -18.67
CA GLN A 87 -8.82 -0.62 -18.65
C GLN A 87 -8.01 -1.65 -17.89
N ILE A 88 -8.51 -2.07 -16.72
CA ILE A 88 -7.90 -3.14 -15.94
C ILE A 88 -8.24 -4.47 -16.63
N PRO A 89 -7.25 -5.24 -17.10
CA PRO A 89 -7.48 -6.53 -17.72
C PRO A 89 -7.74 -7.63 -16.67
N PRO A 90 -8.47 -8.69 -17.01
CA PRO A 90 -8.74 -9.81 -16.09
C PRO A 90 -7.57 -10.80 -15.96
N ASN A 91 -6.52 -10.65 -16.77
CA ASN A 91 -5.46 -11.65 -16.92
C ASN A 91 -4.27 -11.47 -15.96
N TYR A 92 -4.19 -10.33 -15.26
CA TYR A 92 -3.07 -9.99 -14.38
C TYR A 92 -3.55 -9.80 -12.94
N ASP A 93 -2.59 -9.57 -12.04
CA ASP A 93 -2.87 -9.20 -10.66
C ASP A 93 -3.77 -7.96 -10.59
N SER A 94 -4.67 -7.93 -9.60
CA SER A 94 -5.68 -6.89 -9.41
C SER A 94 -5.12 -5.59 -8.83
N MET A 95 -3.84 -5.55 -8.41
CA MET A 95 -3.23 -4.39 -7.79
C MET A 95 -3.12 -3.21 -8.76
N ILE A 96 -3.78 -2.10 -8.43
CA ILE A 96 -3.79 -0.87 -9.22
C ILE A 96 -2.88 0.22 -8.63
N ALA A 97 -2.64 0.20 -7.32
CA ALA A 97 -1.73 1.11 -6.65
C ALA A 97 -1.20 0.53 -5.33
N LYS A 98 -0.07 1.06 -4.88
CA LYS A 98 0.38 0.95 -3.49
C LYS A 98 0.25 2.33 -2.87
N LEU A 99 -0.50 2.42 -1.77
CA LEU A 99 -0.58 3.62 -0.97
C LEU A 99 0.35 3.46 0.23
N ILE A 100 1.33 4.35 0.36
CA ILE A 100 2.31 4.31 1.43
C ILE A 100 2.22 5.59 2.23
N THR A 101 2.21 5.46 3.55
CA THR A 101 2.30 6.61 4.46
C THR A 101 3.50 6.47 5.39
N VAL A 102 4.06 7.61 5.79
CA VAL A 102 5.17 7.69 6.75
C VAL A 102 4.94 8.80 7.77
N ALA A 103 5.26 8.49 9.04
CA ALA A 103 5.10 9.39 10.17
C ALA A 103 6.10 9.07 11.30
N GLN A 104 6.16 9.91 12.33
CA GLN A 104 7.09 9.70 13.44
C GLN A 104 6.69 8.47 14.27
N THR A 105 5.38 8.30 14.48
CA THR A 105 4.83 7.18 15.23
C THR A 105 3.89 6.32 14.39
N ARG A 106 3.59 5.11 14.89
CA ARG A 106 2.65 4.21 14.24
C ARG A 106 1.23 4.77 14.23
N GLU A 107 0.83 5.42 15.31
CA GLU A 107 -0.48 6.04 15.48
C GLU A 107 -0.68 7.17 14.46
N GLU A 108 0.32 8.05 14.31
CA GLU A 108 0.29 9.09 13.27
C GLU A 108 0.25 8.48 11.86
N CYS A 109 0.98 7.39 11.63
CA CYS A 109 0.99 6.70 10.35
C CYS A 109 -0.40 6.14 9.97
N ILE A 110 -1.12 5.58 10.96
CA ILE A 110 -2.50 5.10 10.81
C ILE A 110 -3.45 6.26 10.49
N VAL A 111 -3.35 7.38 11.23
CA VAL A 111 -4.19 8.57 10.97
C VAL A 111 -3.94 9.11 9.56
N LYS A 112 -2.68 9.19 9.13
CA LYS A 112 -2.33 9.59 7.75
C LYS A 112 -2.85 8.61 6.72
N MET A 113 -2.73 7.30 6.96
CA MET A 113 -3.22 6.26 6.05
C MET A 113 -4.73 6.35 5.89
N LYS A 114 -5.47 6.49 6.99
CA LYS A 114 -6.92 6.67 6.97
C LYS A 114 -7.33 7.89 6.15
N ARG A 115 -6.69 9.05 6.38
CA ARG A 115 -6.94 10.26 5.58
C ARG A 115 -6.67 10.03 4.10
N ALA A 116 -5.51 9.47 3.76
CA ALA A 116 -5.13 9.24 2.37
C ALA A 116 -6.07 8.24 1.67
N LEU A 117 -6.51 7.18 2.36
CA LEU A 117 -7.52 6.25 1.85
C LEU A 117 -8.87 6.94 1.61
N SER A 118 -9.32 7.83 2.50
CA SER A 118 -10.56 8.59 2.33
C SER A 118 -10.51 9.60 1.18
N GLU A 119 -9.33 10.11 0.84
CA GLU A 119 -9.10 11.01 -0.30
C GLU A 119 -8.86 10.27 -1.63
N PHE A 120 -8.66 8.94 -1.59
CA PHE A 120 -8.38 8.13 -2.77
C PHE A 120 -9.68 7.73 -3.47
N VAL A 121 -10.00 8.41 -4.56
CA VAL A 121 -11.19 8.13 -5.36
C VAL A 121 -10.83 7.26 -6.56
N VAL A 122 -11.47 6.10 -6.68
CA VAL A 122 -11.42 5.22 -7.85
C VAL A 122 -12.85 4.85 -8.21
N GLU A 123 -13.32 5.31 -9.36
CA GLU A 123 -14.67 5.01 -9.87
C GLU A 123 -14.63 4.08 -11.07
N GLY A 124 -15.74 3.39 -11.33
CA GLY A 124 -15.89 2.42 -12.43
C GLY A 124 -15.54 0.98 -12.05
N VAL A 125 -14.79 0.77 -10.97
CA VAL A 125 -14.46 -0.56 -10.42
C VAL A 125 -14.59 -0.59 -8.90
N LYS A 126 -14.73 -1.78 -8.32
CA LYS A 126 -14.64 -1.99 -6.87
C LYS A 126 -13.18 -2.05 -6.44
N THR A 127 -12.90 -1.62 -5.21
CA THR A 127 -11.54 -1.67 -4.66
C THR A 127 -11.49 -2.15 -3.22
N THR A 128 -10.29 -2.47 -2.74
CA THR A 128 -10.00 -2.79 -1.34
C THR A 128 -9.96 -1.59 -0.39
N ILE A 129 -10.18 -0.36 -0.87
CA ILE A 129 -10.14 0.86 -0.04
C ILE A 129 -11.10 0.81 1.16
N PRO A 130 -12.38 0.40 1.02
CA PRO A 130 -13.30 0.32 2.15
C PRO A 130 -12.82 -0.65 3.23
N PHE A 131 -12.22 -1.78 2.82
CA PHE A 131 -11.64 -2.74 3.75
C PHE A 131 -10.48 -2.13 4.53
N HIS A 132 -9.55 -1.45 3.85
CA HIS A 132 -8.43 -0.79 4.51
C HIS A 132 -8.89 0.31 5.47
N LEU A 133 -9.94 1.07 5.12
CA LEU A 133 -10.53 2.06 6.03
C LEU A 133 -11.07 1.42 7.31
N ALA A 134 -11.85 0.34 7.19
CA ALA A 134 -12.34 -0.41 8.35
C ALA A 134 -11.18 -0.98 9.20
N LEU A 135 -10.10 -1.44 8.55
CA LEU A 135 -8.90 -1.92 9.23
C LEU A 135 -8.21 -0.82 10.04
N MET A 136 -8.13 0.41 9.52
CA MET A 136 -7.58 1.55 10.27
C MET A 136 -8.41 1.91 11.50
N ASP A 137 -9.69 1.50 11.55
CA ASP A 137 -10.58 1.71 12.68
C ASP A 137 -10.59 0.56 13.70
N SER A 138 -9.99 -0.59 13.39
CA SER A 138 -9.88 -1.73 14.30
C SER A 138 -8.93 -1.42 15.47
N GLU A 139 -9.43 -1.60 16.70
CA GLU A 139 -8.64 -1.42 17.92
C GLU A 139 -7.49 -2.45 18.04
N ASP A 140 -7.72 -3.70 17.65
CA ASP A 140 -6.66 -4.72 17.61
C ASP A 140 -5.56 -4.35 16.60
N PHE A 141 -5.95 -3.84 15.43
CA PHE A 141 -4.97 -3.34 14.45
C PHE A 141 -4.21 -2.14 15.00
N LYS A 142 -4.88 -1.16 15.61
CA LYS A 142 -4.23 0.01 16.26
C LYS A 142 -3.31 -0.40 17.41
N ALA A 143 -3.64 -1.43 18.17
CA ALA A 143 -2.81 -1.95 19.25
C ALA A 143 -1.62 -2.81 18.75
N GLY A 144 -1.62 -3.20 17.47
CA GLY A 144 -0.61 -4.13 16.94
C GLY A 144 -0.87 -5.59 17.33
N ASN A 145 -2.07 -5.91 17.80
CA ASN A 145 -2.47 -7.24 18.25
C ASN A 145 -3.09 -8.03 17.09
N PHE A 146 -2.26 -8.46 16.13
CA PHE A 146 -2.73 -9.24 15.00
C PHE A 146 -1.75 -10.35 14.62
N THR A 147 -2.29 -11.40 14.03
CA THR A 147 -1.53 -12.53 13.46
C THR A 147 -1.95 -12.74 12.01
N THR A 148 -1.39 -13.73 11.34
CA THR A 148 -1.80 -14.10 9.98
C THR A 148 -3.26 -14.58 9.90
N LYS A 149 -3.89 -14.94 11.03
CA LYS A 149 -5.30 -15.36 11.10
C LYS A 149 -6.26 -14.22 11.44
N PHE A 150 -5.76 -13.00 11.64
CA PHE A 150 -6.56 -11.85 12.08
C PHE A 150 -7.83 -11.62 11.25
N LEU A 151 -7.76 -11.83 9.93
CA LEU A 151 -8.91 -11.64 9.03
C LEU A 151 -9.98 -12.73 9.14
N GLU A 152 -9.69 -13.90 9.72
CA GLU A 152 -10.68 -14.95 9.93
C GLU A 152 -11.78 -14.53 10.92
N SER A 153 -11.44 -13.64 11.87
CA SER A 153 -12.35 -13.09 12.87
C SER A 153 -12.70 -11.61 12.64
N PHE A 154 -12.31 -11.05 11.50
CA PHE A 154 -12.57 -9.64 11.18
C PHE A 154 -14.02 -9.44 10.73
N ASP A 155 -14.67 -8.41 11.25
CA ASP A 155 -16.05 -8.07 10.89
C ASP A 155 -16.08 -7.31 9.55
N PHE A 156 -16.44 -8.02 8.48
CA PHE A 156 -16.60 -7.46 7.15
C PHE A 156 -17.93 -6.73 6.94
N SER A 157 -18.86 -6.73 7.91
CA SER A 157 -20.11 -5.98 7.78
C SER A 157 -19.91 -4.46 7.77
N ALA A 158 -18.77 -4.00 8.32
CA ALA A 158 -18.34 -2.61 8.32
C ALA A 158 -17.65 -2.16 7.01
N VAL A 159 -17.43 -3.08 6.06
CA VAL A 159 -16.73 -2.87 4.77
C VAL A 159 -17.73 -2.63 3.66
#